data_AF-A0A537BTZ1-F1
#
_entry.id   AF-A0A537BTZ1-F1
#
_cell.length_a   1.000
_cell.length_b   1.000
_cell.length_c   1.000
_cell.angle_alpha   90.00
_cell.angle_beta   90.00
_cell.angle_gamma   90.00
#
_symmetry.space_group_name_H-M   'P 1'
#
loop_
_entity.id
_entity.type
_entity.pdbx_description
1 polymer ?
#
loop_
_entity_poly.entity_id
_entity_poly.type
_entity_poly.pdbx_seq_one_letter_code
_entity_poly.pdbx_strand_id
1 'polypeptide(L)'
;MKLQRIIASTALVAALITTGLGIAVGLFVALAPTQVRCELPALQTGIGITGSGNCARVNIFEAGESIWPLPIIPIAVWSLAPALSLFGVLRILGRKRGFPVVLMALLVEATAIISFVTGPVFLLYVFVPLAVTTLLASIAAAPRLRHPASGFL
;
A
#
# COMPACT_ATOMS: atom_id res chain seq x y z
N MET A 1 -4.70 -13.17 29.73
CA MET A 1 -3.54 -13.56 28.86
C MET A 1 -3.93 -14.17 27.51
N LYS A 2 -4.97 -15.04 27.42
CA LYS A 2 -5.40 -15.63 26.12
C LYS A 2 -5.82 -14.59 25.06
N LEU A 3 -6.61 -13.58 25.44
CA LEU A 3 -7.13 -12.57 24.52
C LEU A 3 -6.02 -11.76 23.80
N GLN A 4 -4.96 -11.35 24.51
CA GLN A 4 -3.85 -10.61 23.89
C GLN A 4 -3.04 -11.45 22.91
N ARG A 5 -2.87 -12.76 23.17
CA ARG A 5 -2.22 -13.65 22.20
C ARG A 5 -3.06 -13.77 20.92
N ILE A 6 -4.39 -13.86 21.07
CA ILE A 6 -5.30 -13.91 19.92
C ILE A 6 -5.19 -12.63 19.10
N ILE A 7 -5.24 -11.45 19.75
CA ILE A 7 -5.11 -10.14 19.07
C ILE A 7 -3.75 -9.98 18.38
N ALA A 8 -2.67 -10.43 19.02
CA ALA A 8 -1.34 -10.31 18.44
C ALA A 8 -1.15 -11.27 17.25
N SER A 9 -1.73 -12.48 17.31
CA SER A 9 -1.76 -13.41 16.17
C SER A 9 -2.61 -12.88 15.02
N THR A 10 -3.78 -12.29 15.29
CA THR A 10 -4.60 -11.69 14.23
C THR A 10 -3.94 -10.45 13.62
N ALA A 11 -3.25 -9.63 14.41
CA ALA A 11 -2.45 -8.51 13.89
C ALA A 11 -1.35 -8.98 12.94
N LEU A 12 -0.69 -10.11 13.26
CA LEU A 12 0.35 -10.70 12.41
C LEU A 12 -0.24 -11.23 11.10
N VAL A 13 -1.34 -11.98 11.16
CA VAL A 13 -2.01 -12.50 9.96
C VAL A 13 -2.50 -11.35 9.09
N ALA A 14 -3.10 -10.32 9.66
CA ALA A 14 -3.52 -9.12 8.94
C ALA A 14 -2.33 -8.40 8.28
N ALA A 15 -1.20 -8.27 8.98
CA ALA A 15 0.01 -7.66 8.42
C ALA A 15 0.59 -8.49 7.25
N LEU A 16 0.60 -9.82 7.36
CA LEU A 16 1.05 -10.72 6.29
C LEU A 16 0.14 -10.62 5.05
N ILE A 17 -1.18 -10.64 5.26
CA ILE A 17 -2.16 -10.49 4.17
C ILE A 17 -2.00 -9.12 3.50
N THR A 18 -1.89 -8.05 4.29
CA THR A 18 -1.69 -6.68 3.78
C THR A 18 -0.39 -6.57 2.98
N THR A 19 0.68 -7.23 3.45
CA THR A 19 1.95 -7.26 2.71
C THR A 19 1.84 -8.04 1.41
N GLY A 20 1.20 -9.20 1.44
CA GLY A 20 0.94 -10.00 0.24
C GLY A 20 0.10 -9.23 -0.78
N LEU A 21 -0.97 -8.54 -0.34
CA LEU A 21 -1.78 -7.68 -1.22
C LEU A 21 -0.97 -6.51 -1.78
N GLY A 22 -0.18 -5.80 -0.96
CA GLY A 22 0.66 -4.70 -1.43
C GLY A 22 1.61 -5.13 -2.55
N ILE A 23 2.27 -6.28 -2.38
CA ILE A 23 3.16 -6.85 -3.40
C ILE A 23 2.37 -7.26 -4.65
N ALA A 24 1.25 -7.98 -4.49
CA ALA A 24 0.44 -8.45 -5.60
C ALA A 24 -0.16 -7.31 -6.43
N VAL A 25 -0.69 -6.28 -5.77
CA VAL A 25 -1.25 -5.08 -6.43
C VAL A 25 -0.13 -4.26 -7.07
N GLY A 26 1.03 -4.12 -6.41
CA GLY A 26 2.21 -3.47 -6.98
C GLY A 26 2.68 -4.16 -8.28
N LEU A 27 2.80 -5.48 -8.27
CA LEU A 27 3.13 -6.28 -9.45
C LEU A 27 2.05 -6.19 -10.54
N PHE A 28 0.78 -6.24 -10.14
CA PHE A 28 -0.33 -6.10 -11.07
C PHE A 28 -0.27 -4.75 -11.78
N VAL A 29 -0.08 -3.64 -11.06
CA VAL A 29 0.05 -2.33 -11.70
C VAL A 29 1.28 -2.28 -12.60
N ALA A 30 2.43 -2.81 -12.16
CA ALA A 30 3.66 -2.82 -12.95
C ALA A 30 3.52 -3.56 -14.29
N LEU A 31 2.88 -4.73 -14.26
CA LEU A 31 2.89 -5.69 -15.37
C LEU A 31 1.60 -5.69 -16.18
N ALA A 32 0.46 -5.35 -15.57
CA ALA A 32 -0.82 -5.37 -16.26
C ALA A 32 -0.94 -4.18 -17.23
N PRO A 33 -1.59 -4.39 -18.38
CA PRO A 33 -1.83 -3.34 -19.35
C PRO A 33 -2.95 -2.42 -18.86
N THR A 34 -2.59 -1.55 -17.91
CA THR A 34 -3.49 -0.61 -17.22
C THR A 34 -3.51 0.76 -17.88
N GLN A 35 -2.50 1.06 -18.71
CA GLN A 35 -2.37 2.32 -19.44
C GLN A 35 -3.00 2.18 -20.82
N VAL A 36 -3.63 3.24 -21.31
CA VAL A 36 -4.15 3.32 -22.68
C VAL A 36 -3.23 4.25 -23.45
N ARG A 37 -2.54 3.73 -24.47
CA ARG A 37 -1.74 4.52 -25.40
C ARG A 37 -2.51 4.62 -26.70
N CYS A 38 -2.90 5.84 -27.06
CA CYS A 38 -3.53 6.12 -28.34
C CYS A 38 -2.47 6.75 -29.25
N GLU A 39 -2.18 6.09 -30.37
CA GLU A 39 -1.37 6.71 -31.42
C GLU A 39 -2.26 7.67 -32.21
N LEU A 40 -1.89 8.95 -32.26
CA LEU A 40 -2.57 9.90 -33.13
C LEU A 40 -2.26 9.51 -34.58
N PRO A 41 -3.26 9.53 -35.48
CA PRO A 41 -3.00 9.35 -36.90
C PRO A 41 -1.99 10.43 -37.34
N ALA A 42 -0.96 10.01 -38.09
CA ALA A 42 0.00 10.95 -38.64
C ALA A 42 -0.75 12.04 -39.42
N LEU A 43 -0.55 13.31 -39.06
CA LEU A 43 -1.03 14.42 -39.89
C LEU A 43 -0.24 14.38 -41.20
N GLN A 44 -0.77 13.73 -42.22
CA GLN A 44 -0.33 13.97 -43.59
C GLN A 44 -0.82 15.36 -43.99
N THR A 45 0.11 16.31 -44.05
CA THR A 45 -0.17 17.68 -44.51
C THR A 45 -0.71 17.63 -45.94
N GLY A 46 -2.00 17.95 -46.12
CA GLY A 46 -2.63 18.15 -47.43
C GLY A 46 -3.81 17.24 -47.75
N ILE A 47 -4.05 16.17 -46.99
CA ILE A 47 -5.16 15.24 -47.20
C ILE A 47 -5.69 14.92 -45.81
N GLY A 48 -6.96 15.21 -45.52
CA GLY A 48 -7.51 15.17 -44.15
C GLY A 48 -7.18 13.91 -43.33
N ILE A 49 -7.37 13.99 -42.02
CA ILE A 49 -7.06 12.93 -41.04
C ILE A 49 -7.65 11.59 -41.52
N THR A 50 -6.80 10.70 -42.02
CA THR A 50 -7.18 9.37 -42.52
C THR A 50 -6.62 8.32 -41.56
N GLY A 51 -7.35 8.09 -40.47
CA GLY A 51 -7.03 7.00 -39.54
C GLY A 51 -7.84 7.09 -38.25
N SER A 52 -8.49 5.99 -37.87
CA SER A 52 -8.91 5.81 -36.47
C SER A 52 -7.64 5.61 -35.65
N GLY A 53 -7.32 6.52 -34.75
CA GLY A 53 -6.20 6.31 -33.83
C GLY A 53 -6.37 4.98 -33.11
N ASN A 54 -5.39 4.09 -33.25
CA ASN A 54 -5.44 2.80 -32.57
C ASN A 54 -5.04 3.02 -31.10
N CYS A 55 -6.01 2.87 -30.21
CA CYS A 55 -5.76 2.84 -28.77
C CYS A 55 -5.44 1.41 -28.35
N ALA A 56 -4.22 1.17 -27.93
CA ALA A 56 -3.79 -0.10 -27.35
C ALA A 56 -3.67 0.03 -25.84
N ARG A 57 -4.03 -1.04 -25.10
CA ARG A 57 -3.65 -1.13 -23.69
C ARG A 57 -2.22 -1.64 -23.62
N VAL A 58 -1.36 -0.84 -23.00
CA VAL A 58 0.06 -1.11 -22.85
C VAL A 58 0.41 -1.19 -21.38
N ASN A 59 1.44 -1.94 -21.05
CA ASN A 59 1.97 -1.93 -19.69
C ASN A 59 2.73 -0.61 -19.44
N ILE A 60 3.09 -0.35 -18.18
CA ILE A 60 3.74 0.91 -17.81
C ILE A 60 5.16 1.02 -18.37
N PHE A 61 5.81 -0.12 -18.66
CA PHE A 61 7.15 -0.17 -19.26
C PHE A 61 7.14 0.19 -20.76
N GLU A 62 6.10 -0.22 -21.47
CA GLU A 62 5.84 0.11 -22.89
C GLU A 62 5.31 1.54 -23.05
N ALA A 63 4.68 2.10 -22.02
CA ALA A 63 4.09 3.42 -22.06
C ALA A 63 5.10 4.58 -22.05
N GLY A 64 6.40 4.37 -21.74
CA GLY A 64 7.29 5.52 -21.54
C GLY A 64 8.80 5.28 -21.63
N GLU A 65 9.39 5.69 -22.75
CA GLU A 65 10.75 6.25 -22.77
C GLU A 65 10.80 7.64 -22.08
N SER A 66 9.66 8.36 -21.95
CA SER A 66 9.60 9.72 -21.34
C SER A 66 9.08 9.79 -19.90
N ILE A 67 8.55 8.69 -19.36
CA ILE A 67 7.90 8.63 -18.03
C ILE A 67 8.80 7.93 -16.99
N TRP A 68 10.00 7.51 -17.39
CA TRP A 68 11.00 6.96 -16.51
C TRP A 68 11.59 8.08 -15.62
N PRO A 69 11.64 7.96 -14.27
CA PRO A 69 11.44 6.80 -13.39
C PRO A 69 10.13 6.84 -12.55
N LEU A 70 9.16 7.68 -12.94
CA LEU A 70 7.93 7.93 -12.18
C LEU A 70 7.10 6.69 -11.81
N PRO A 71 7.07 5.57 -12.55
CA PRO A 71 6.28 4.41 -12.14
C PRO A 71 6.94 3.50 -11.10
N ILE A 72 8.27 3.56 -10.93
CA ILE A 72 9.00 2.70 -9.98
C ILE A 72 8.81 3.19 -8.54
N ILE A 73 8.79 4.51 -8.36
CA ILE A 73 8.63 5.17 -7.06
C ILE A 73 7.32 4.76 -6.36
N PRO A 74 6.12 4.85 -6.98
CA PRO A 74 4.88 4.42 -6.36
C PRO A 74 4.86 2.92 -6.06
N ILE A 75 5.38 2.05 -6.94
CA ILE A 75 5.46 0.61 -6.67
C ILE A 75 6.34 0.34 -5.44
N ALA A 76 7.48 1.01 -5.34
CA ALA A 76 8.37 0.90 -4.21
C ALA A 76 7.68 1.39 -2.92
N VAL A 77 7.08 2.59 -2.94
CA VAL A 77 6.38 3.17 -1.78
C VAL A 77 5.21 2.28 -1.33
N TRP A 78 4.41 1.78 -2.26
CA TRP A 78 3.25 0.93 -1.99
C TRP A 78 3.59 -0.48 -1.53
N SER A 79 4.79 -0.98 -1.85
CA SER A 79 5.30 -2.23 -1.30
C SER A 79 6.00 -2.02 0.06
N LEU A 80 6.64 -0.85 0.23
CA LEU A 80 7.42 -0.52 1.42
C LEU A 80 6.53 -0.27 2.63
N ALA A 81 5.40 0.43 2.48
CA ALA A 81 4.46 0.69 3.57
C ALA A 81 3.94 -0.61 4.23
N PRO A 82 3.39 -1.60 3.50
CA PRO A 82 3.01 -2.88 4.06
C PRO A 82 4.15 -3.61 4.77
N ALA A 83 5.35 -3.61 4.18
CA ALA A 83 6.52 -4.26 4.77
C ALA A 83 6.95 -3.60 6.09
N LEU A 84 6.89 -2.27 6.16
CA LEU A 84 7.13 -1.49 7.39
C LEU A 84 6.08 -1.81 8.46
N SER A 85 4.82 -1.98 8.07
CA SER A 85 3.75 -2.41 8.98
C SER A 85 4.03 -3.80 9.58
N LEU A 86 4.40 -4.78 8.74
CA LEU A 86 4.79 -6.12 9.20
C LEU A 86 5.98 -6.07 10.16
N PHE A 87 7.02 -5.29 9.83
CA PHE A 87 8.17 -5.10 10.72
C PHE A 87 7.78 -4.47 12.06
N GLY A 88 6.89 -3.47 12.04
CA GLY A 88 6.35 -2.84 13.24
C GLY A 88 5.57 -3.83 14.12
N VAL A 89 4.72 -4.67 13.52
CA VAL A 89 3.95 -5.72 14.23
C VAL A 89 4.89 -6.78 14.84
N LEU A 90 5.92 -7.22 14.11
CA LEU A 90 6.94 -8.13 14.65
C LEU A 90 7.68 -7.53 15.84
N ARG A 91 7.97 -6.22 15.82
CA ARG A 91 8.54 -5.51 16.97
C ARG A 91 7.61 -5.50 18.18
N ILE A 92 6.30 -5.28 17.98
CA ILE A 92 5.30 -5.29 19.05
C ILE A 92 5.25 -6.69 19.70
N LEU A 93 5.24 -7.76 18.90
CA LEU A 93 5.32 -9.14 19.36
C LEU A 93 6.59 -9.41 20.18
N GLY A 94 7.72 -8.86 19.73
CA GLY A 94 9.00 -8.89 20.45
C GLY A 94 9.08 -7.96 21.68
N ARG A 95 7.96 -7.38 22.14
CA ARG A 95 7.86 -6.43 23.26
C ARG A 95 8.71 -5.16 23.09
N LYS A 96 8.99 -4.77 21.85
CA LYS A 96 9.70 -3.52 21.50
C LYS A 96 8.69 -2.46 21.06
N ARG A 97 9.09 -1.18 21.08
CA ARG A 97 8.29 -0.07 20.54
C ARG A 97 8.18 -0.20 19.01
N GLY A 98 7.17 -0.93 18.54
CA GLY A 98 6.90 -1.15 17.11
C GLY A 98 5.72 -0.34 16.56
N PHE A 99 4.81 0.12 17.42
CA PHE A 99 3.63 0.90 17.02
C PHE A 99 3.96 2.17 16.20
N PRO A 100 4.99 2.98 16.54
CA PRO A 100 5.34 4.14 15.72
C PRO A 100 5.71 3.77 14.28
N VAL A 101 6.28 2.59 14.06
CA VAL A 101 6.63 2.11 12.72
C VAL A 101 5.38 1.73 11.92
N VAL A 102 4.42 1.07 12.57
CA VAL A 102 3.12 0.73 11.95
C VAL A 102 2.35 2.02 11.60
N LEU A 103 2.36 3.02 12.49
CA LEU A 103 1.72 4.30 12.23
C LEU A 103 2.38 5.05 11.07
N MET A 104 3.72 5.05 11.01
CA MET A 104 4.45 5.66 9.89
C MET A 104 4.15 4.97 8.56
N ALA A 105 4.02 3.63 8.55
CA ALA A 105 3.59 2.90 7.37
C ALA A 105 2.22 3.37 6.85
N LEU A 106 1.26 3.59 7.75
CA LEU A 106 -0.07 4.11 7.38
C LEU A 106 0.00 5.54 6.83
N LEU A 107 0.82 6.41 7.40
CA LEU A 107 0.99 7.79 6.95
C LEU A 107 1.67 7.88 5.58
N VAL A 108 2.68 7.05 5.34
CA VAL A 108 3.33 6.94 4.04
C VAL A 108 2.30 6.51 2.99
N GLU A 109 1.47 5.53 3.31
CA GLU A 109 0.47 5.05 2.36
C GLU A 109 -0.66 6.06 2.11
N ALA A 110 -1.13 6.75 3.15
CA ALA A 110 -2.08 7.84 3.01
C ALA A 110 -1.56 8.95 2.07
N THR A 111 -0.27 9.27 2.19
CA THR A 111 0.37 10.29 1.36
C THR A 111 0.48 9.83 -0.10
N ALA A 112 0.84 8.56 -0.31
CA ALA A 112 0.97 7.99 -1.65
C ALA A 112 -0.36 7.96 -2.41
N ILE A 113 -1.48 7.69 -1.74
CA ILE A 113 -2.82 7.69 -2.37
C ILE A 113 -3.20 9.07 -2.92
N ILE A 114 -2.79 10.15 -2.25
CA ILE A 114 -3.10 11.53 -2.67
C ILE A 114 -2.27 11.93 -3.90
N SER A 115 -1.07 11.37 -4.06
CA SER A 115 -0.14 11.78 -5.12
C SER A 115 -0.30 11.05 -6.46
N PHE A 116 -0.99 9.90 -6.50
CA PHE A 116 -1.04 9.06 -7.71
C PHE A 116 -2.47 8.76 -8.19
N VAL A 117 -2.69 8.85 -9.50
CA VAL A 117 -3.99 8.61 -10.18
C VAL A 117 -4.53 7.20 -9.93
N THR A 118 -3.64 6.24 -9.66
CA THR A 118 -3.95 4.85 -9.31
C THR A 118 -4.39 4.66 -7.83
N GLY A 119 -4.48 5.75 -7.06
CA GLY A 119 -4.90 5.79 -5.66
C GLY A 119 -6.19 5.04 -5.29
N PRO A 120 -7.26 5.01 -6.11
CA PRO A 120 -8.51 4.31 -5.74
C PRO A 120 -8.34 2.79 -5.58
N VAL A 121 -7.46 2.16 -6.37
CA VAL A 121 -7.20 0.72 -6.28
C VAL A 121 -6.42 0.41 -4.99
N PHE A 122 -5.41 1.22 -4.68
CA PHE A 122 -4.59 1.03 -3.48
C PHE A 122 -5.35 1.35 -2.19
N LEU A 123 -6.31 2.28 -2.25
CA LEU A 123 -7.14 2.62 -1.11
C LEU A 123 -7.94 1.41 -0.60
N LEU A 124 -8.61 0.67 -1.49
CA LEU A 124 -9.42 -0.48 -1.08
C LEU A 124 -8.57 -1.70 -0.72
N TYR A 125 -7.55 -2.00 -1.52
CA TYR A 125 -6.81 -3.25 -1.40
C TYR A 125 -5.59 -3.19 -0.48
N VAL A 126 -5.04 -2.01 -0.21
CA VAL A 126 -3.83 -1.86 0.62
C VAL A 126 -4.13 -1.01 1.86
N PHE A 127 -4.68 0.19 1.69
CA PHE A 127 -4.89 1.12 2.79
C PHE A 127 -5.90 0.62 3.84
N VAL A 128 -7.06 0.10 3.42
CA VAL A 128 -8.06 -0.44 4.37
C VAL A 128 -7.46 -1.59 5.21
N PRO A 129 -6.83 -2.62 4.63
CA PRO A 129 -6.12 -3.64 5.41
C PRO A 129 -5.01 -3.07 6.31
N LEU A 130 -4.27 -2.06 5.86
CA LEU A 130 -3.21 -1.41 6.65
C LEU A 130 -3.77 -0.63 7.84
N ALA A 131 -4.92 0.03 7.67
CA ALA A 131 -5.63 0.71 8.75
C ALA A 131 -6.15 -0.28 9.79
N VAL A 132 -6.71 -1.41 9.35
CA VAL A 132 -7.11 -2.52 10.25
C VAL A 132 -5.91 -3.08 11.00
N THR A 133 -4.80 -3.31 10.31
CA THR A 133 -3.54 -3.78 10.93
C THR A 133 -3.03 -2.77 11.97
N THR A 134 -3.12 -1.47 11.68
CA THR A 134 -2.72 -0.39 12.59
C THR A 134 -3.61 -0.35 13.84
N LEU A 135 -4.92 -0.54 13.67
CA LEU A 135 -5.86 -0.64 14.79
C LEU A 135 -5.58 -1.87 15.67
N LEU A 136 -5.32 -3.03 15.07
CA LEU A 136 -4.96 -4.23 15.82
C LEU A 136 -3.61 -4.05 16.55
N ALA A 137 -2.65 -3.39 15.90
CA ALA A 137 -1.36 -3.07 16.48
C ALA A 137 -1.47 -2.07 17.65
N SER A 138 -2.38 -1.09 17.60
CA SER A 138 -2.59 -0.15 18.71
C SER A 138 -3.14 -0.85 19.95
N ILE A 139 -4.10 -1.77 19.75
CA ILE A 139 -4.67 -2.59 20.83
C ILE A 139 -3.62 -3.54 21.42
N ALA A 140 -2.78 -4.14 20.57
CA ALA A 140 -1.68 -5.01 21.01
C ALA A 140 -0.56 -4.25 21.74
N ALA A 141 -0.32 -2.98 21.36
CA ALA A 141 0.70 -2.12 21.95
C ALA A 141 0.23 -1.35 23.20
N ALA A 142 -1.08 -1.33 23.48
CA ALA A 142 -1.64 -0.60 24.61
C ALA A 142 -0.98 -1.05 25.93
N PRO A 143 -0.47 -0.12 26.76
CA PRO A 143 0.07 -0.46 28.06
C PRO A 143 -1.05 -1.13 28.87
N ARG A 144 -0.70 -2.19 29.61
CA ARG A 144 -1.61 -2.77 30.60
C ARG A 144 -2.10 -1.61 31.46
N LEU A 145 -3.38 -1.29 31.40
CA LEU A 145 -4.07 -0.62 32.50
C LEU A 145 -3.89 -1.58 33.69
N ARG A 146 -2.77 -1.44 34.41
CA ARG A 146 -2.69 -1.86 35.78
C ARG A 146 -3.79 -1.04 36.44
N HIS A 147 -4.86 -1.71 36.86
CA HIS A 147 -5.65 -1.20 37.96
C HIS A 147 -4.65 -0.66 39.00
N PRO A 148 -4.71 0.63 39.38
CA PRO A 148 -4.20 1.00 40.69
C PRO A 148 -5.06 0.20 41.66
N ALA A 149 -4.52 -0.92 42.13
CA ALA A 149 -5.09 -1.61 43.27
C ALA A 149 -5.08 -0.57 44.40
N SER A 150 -6.28 -0.16 44.78
CA SER A 150 -6.63 0.23 46.13
C SER A 150 -5.78 -0.55 47.14
N GLY A 151 -4.96 0.13 47.92
CA GLY A 151 -4.10 -0.53 48.90
C GLY A 151 -2.97 0.35 49.44
N PHE A 152 -3.29 1.57 49.85
CA PHE A 152 -2.54 2.24 50.91
C PHE A 152 -3.39 2.10 52.17
N LEU A 153 -3.03 1.11 52.99
CA LEU A 153 -3.22 1.14 54.44
C LEU A 153 -1.91 1.69 55.02
#